data_AF-A0A9Q0GQ26-F1
#
_entry.id   AF-A0A9Q0GQ26-F1
#
_cell.length_a   1.000
_cell.length_b   1.000
_cell.length_c   1.000
_cell.angle_alpha   90.00
_cell.angle_beta   90.00
_cell.angle_gamma   90.00
#
_symmetry.space_group_name_H-M   'P 1'
#
loop_
_entity.id
_entity.type
_entity.pdbx_description
1 polymer ?
#
loop_
_entity_poly.entity_id
_entity_poly.type
_entity_poly.pdbx_seq_one_letter_code
_entity_poly.pdbx_strand_id
1 'polypeptide(L)'
;MIMGEAGSQENSSRLLMQLEHILGSDPLIDEVGFIHPTQLMALNGGSTGSLDVSAHGSQHSSDHVVETDILQPNSSVFWIKDHKLAISTQALLPLHNAAKHAFTTALRQYKMLHNICTKTDRLVDETVSNRTLASENLPESEVMKHSKSLLLLSCDFGSAWNARKLVLSKNQQLSLFMDELLLSALILSYSPKSDFAWTHRRWVIKTISGKCPNMQEIVEKESKLVENIAEKLKMNYRAWCHRCWLIPYMAKEQMLSELTKSKQWAELHVADNSCFHYRRKLMLRIIEDSCSRQLPEFCFNHVPDLYQMWKEELDWDETLIRRFIGREALWVHRRFLSQCWIKHFVSDLQGAFCHSKNHPGISHDVHSFMYNEMQLFHACLTVLDDEFEDGQAQATLAAAYILWVSKQIPQSQGIKLEDMLRELGGLKTLLNKLCPFRAQLWDGLMS
;
A
#
# COMPACT_ATOMS: atom_id res chain seq x y z
N MET A 1 36.21 13.12 33.27
CA MET A 1 35.11 13.13 32.27
C MET A 1 35.42 12.28 31.03
N ILE A 2 36.67 12.20 30.56
CA ILE A 2 37.05 11.49 29.32
C ILE A 2 36.92 9.93 29.42
N MET A 3 37.12 9.34 30.60
CA MET A 3 36.99 7.86 30.75
C MET A 3 35.55 7.34 30.73
N GLY A 4 34.55 8.17 31.06
CA GLY A 4 33.14 7.77 31.05
C GLY A 4 32.55 7.72 29.63
N GLU A 5 33.01 8.59 28.74
CA GLU A 5 32.58 8.60 27.33
C GLU A 5 33.15 7.43 26.54
N ALA A 6 34.42 7.05 26.78
CA ALA A 6 35.04 5.91 26.12
C ALA A 6 34.34 4.58 26.46
N GLY A 7 34.02 4.35 27.74
CA GLY A 7 33.28 3.15 28.16
C GLY A 7 31.84 3.10 27.64
N SER A 8 31.16 4.25 27.53
CA SER A 8 29.82 4.35 26.95
C SER A 8 29.81 4.07 25.44
N GLN A 9 30.83 4.54 24.72
CA GLN A 9 30.97 4.35 23.28
C GLN A 9 31.34 2.89 22.92
N GLU A 10 32.19 2.24 23.72
CA GLU A 10 32.52 0.83 23.56
C GLU A 10 31.27 -0.05 23.78
N ASN A 11 30.50 0.23 24.83
CA ASN A 11 29.23 -0.46 25.08
C ASN A 11 28.23 -0.28 23.94
N SER A 12 28.08 0.95 23.42
CA SER A 12 27.18 1.24 22.30
C SER A 12 27.58 0.50 21.02
N SER A 13 28.89 0.34 20.78
CA SER A 13 29.43 -0.41 19.63
C SER A 13 29.18 -1.91 19.79
N ARG A 14 29.32 -2.45 21.00
CA ARG A 14 28.96 -3.85 21.30
C ARG A 14 27.47 -4.13 21.07
N LEU A 15 26.58 -3.24 21.50
CA LEU A 15 25.15 -3.37 21.24
C LEU A 15 24.83 -3.37 19.74
N LEU A 16 25.52 -2.57 18.94
CA LEU A 16 25.38 -2.57 17.49
C LEU A 16 25.81 -3.91 16.88
N MET A 17 26.97 -4.44 17.29
CA MET A 17 27.45 -5.75 16.81
C MET A 17 26.46 -6.87 17.14
N GLN A 18 25.87 -6.84 18.35
CA GLN A 18 24.82 -7.79 18.73
C GLN A 18 23.58 -7.66 17.85
N LEU A 19 23.07 -6.43 17.64
CA LEU A 19 21.93 -6.21 16.73
C LEU A 19 22.23 -6.72 15.32
N GLU A 20 23.40 -6.43 14.78
CA GLU A 20 23.80 -6.86 13.44
C GLU A 20 23.95 -8.38 13.33
N HIS A 21 24.48 -9.02 14.38
CA HIS A 21 24.55 -10.47 14.48
C HIS A 21 23.14 -11.09 14.50
N ILE A 22 22.22 -10.55 15.30
CA ILE A 22 20.82 -10.99 15.36
C ILE A 22 20.16 -10.92 13.97
N LEU A 23 20.30 -9.77 13.30
CA LEU A 23 19.71 -9.53 11.97
C LEU A 23 20.35 -10.35 10.84
N GLY A 24 21.55 -10.88 11.07
CA GLY A 24 22.26 -11.78 10.14
C GLY A 24 21.95 -13.26 10.42
N SER A 25 21.81 -13.65 11.68
CA SER A 25 21.52 -15.01 12.11
C SER A 25 20.05 -15.41 11.88
N ASP A 26 19.12 -14.46 12.00
CA ASP A 26 17.71 -14.66 11.69
C ASP A 26 17.25 -13.71 10.56
N PRO A 27 17.34 -14.14 9.29
CA PRO A 27 16.89 -13.33 8.15
C PRO A 27 15.36 -13.29 8.02
N LEU A 28 14.62 -14.12 8.78
CA LEU A 28 13.17 -14.24 8.70
C LEU A 28 12.43 -13.28 9.63
N ILE A 29 13.16 -12.45 10.40
CA ILE A 29 12.57 -11.45 11.28
C ILE A 29 11.57 -10.58 10.51
N ASP A 30 10.30 -10.65 10.90
CA ASP A 30 9.18 -10.04 10.19
C ASP A 30 8.52 -8.88 10.97
N GLU A 31 8.89 -8.71 12.25
CA GLU A 31 8.37 -7.67 13.13
C GLU A 31 9.41 -7.18 14.14
N VAL A 32 9.44 -5.86 14.36
CA VAL A 32 10.26 -5.23 15.41
C VAL A 32 9.37 -4.48 16.40
N GLY A 33 9.59 -4.71 17.70
CA GLY A 33 8.94 -3.99 18.79
C GLY A 33 9.95 -3.18 19.62
N PHE A 34 9.54 -2.00 20.07
CA PHE A 34 10.30 -1.21 21.04
C PHE A 34 9.61 -1.30 22.40
N ILE A 35 10.25 -1.99 23.34
CA ILE A 35 9.61 -2.44 24.58
C ILE A 35 10.29 -1.81 25.79
N HIS A 36 9.51 -1.41 26.80
CA HIS A 36 10.08 -0.90 28.05
C HIS A 36 10.88 -2.00 28.77
N PRO A 37 12.04 -1.72 29.42
CA PRO A 37 12.87 -2.73 30.06
C PRO A 37 12.11 -3.68 31.01
N THR A 38 11.13 -3.17 31.77
CA THR A 38 10.31 -3.99 32.69
C THR A 38 9.44 -5.01 31.97
N GLN A 39 8.88 -4.64 30.81
CA GLN A 39 8.08 -5.56 29.98
C GLN A 39 8.97 -6.60 29.30
N LEU A 40 10.17 -6.20 28.87
CA LEU A 40 11.15 -7.11 28.29
C LEU A 40 11.59 -8.18 29.30
N MET A 41 11.81 -7.79 30.56
CA MET A 41 12.10 -8.74 31.64
C MET A 41 10.96 -9.72 31.88
N ALA A 42 9.70 -9.29 31.80
CA ALA A 42 8.55 -10.19 31.92
C ALA A 42 8.49 -11.22 30.76
N LEU A 43 8.82 -10.81 29.53
CA LEU A 43 8.91 -11.72 28.37
C LEU A 43 9.99 -12.79 28.56
N ASN A 44 11.11 -12.43 29.20
CA ASN A 44 12.17 -13.39 29.53
C ASN A 44 11.79 -14.30 30.72
N GLY A 45 11.11 -13.76 31.73
CA GLY A 45 10.72 -14.48 32.95
C GLY A 45 9.60 -15.51 32.77
N GLY A 46 8.83 -15.44 31.67
CA GLY A 46 7.75 -16.38 31.37
C GLY A 46 8.19 -17.73 30.77
N SER A 47 9.49 -17.93 30.52
CA SER A 47 10.05 -19.16 29.89
C SER A 47 10.52 -20.22 30.89
N THR A 48 10.27 -20.06 32.20
CA THR A 48 10.60 -21.07 33.24
C THR A 48 9.48 -22.10 33.41
N GLY A 49 9.06 -22.71 32.31
CA GLY A 49 8.10 -23.81 32.30
C GLY A 49 8.54 -24.90 31.32
N SER A 50 9.18 -25.94 31.86
CA SER A 50 9.53 -27.21 31.19
C SER A 50 10.70 -27.17 30.19
N LEU A 51 11.89 -27.53 30.68
CA LEU A 51 12.63 -28.75 30.26
C LEU A 51 13.94 -28.83 31.06
N ASP A 52 13.94 -29.72 32.05
CA ASP A 52 15.17 -30.30 32.60
C ASP A 52 15.91 -31.02 31.47
N VAL A 53 17.11 -30.55 31.14
CA VAL A 53 18.14 -31.40 30.54
C VAL A 53 19.46 -31.12 31.27
N SER A 54 19.65 -31.93 32.31
CA SER A 54 20.91 -32.49 32.80
C SER A 54 22.21 -31.74 32.47
N ALA A 55 22.80 -31.20 33.53
CA ALA A 55 24.23 -30.94 33.62
C ALA A 55 25.04 -32.20 33.30
N HIS A 56 25.83 -32.13 32.23
CA HIS A 56 27.05 -32.94 32.11
C HIS A 56 28.22 -32.01 31.79
N GLY A 57 29.14 -31.94 32.74
CA GLY A 57 30.39 -31.21 32.59
C GLY A 57 31.34 -31.92 31.64
N SER A 58 32.04 -31.13 30.85
CA SER A 58 33.29 -31.50 30.20
C SER A 58 34.18 -30.27 30.14
N GLN A 59 35.22 -30.28 30.98
CA GLN A 59 36.34 -29.35 30.92
C GLN A 59 37.08 -29.54 29.59
N HIS A 60 37.19 -28.52 28.74
CA HIS A 60 38.27 -28.42 27.76
C HIS A 60 38.62 -26.97 27.41
N SER A 61 39.88 -26.64 27.69
CA SER A 61 40.79 -25.66 27.06
C SER A 61 40.29 -24.24 26.77
N SER A 62 40.80 -23.33 27.59
CA SER A 62 40.96 -21.89 27.35
C SER A 62 41.81 -21.61 26.11
N ASP A 63 41.20 -20.99 25.09
CA ASP A 63 41.82 -19.97 24.22
C ASP A 63 40.89 -19.51 23.06
N HIS A 64 39.68 -20.07 22.93
CA HIS A 64 38.67 -19.65 21.93
C HIS A 64 37.42 -18.92 22.50
N VAL A 65 37.41 -18.53 23.77
CA VAL A 65 36.19 -18.11 24.49
C VAL A 65 35.84 -16.61 24.31
N VAL A 66 36.75 -15.77 23.80
CA VAL A 66 36.56 -14.31 23.84
C VAL A 66 35.61 -13.78 22.76
N GLU A 67 35.58 -14.38 21.56
CA GLU A 67 34.67 -13.94 20.49
C GLU A 67 33.21 -14.38 20.71
N THR A 68 33.01 -15.51 21.39
CA THR A 68 31.68 -16.11 21.57
C THR A 68 30.81 -15.34 22.57
N ASP A 69 31.41 -14.73 23.60
CA ASP A 69 30.68 -13.96 24.62
C ASP A 69 30.21 -12.57 24.14
N ILE A 70 30.91 -11.95 23.18
CA ILE A 70 30.56 -10.59 22.70
C ILE A 70 29.29 -10.62 21.84
N LEU A 71 29.10 -11.68 21.06
CA LEU A 71 28.00 -11.84 20.12
C LEU A 71 26.73 -12.41 20.73
N GLN A 72 26.77 -12.92 21.98
CA GLN A 72 25.55 -13.35 22.65
C GLN A 72 24.62 -12.15 22.87
N PRO A 73 23.35 -12.21 22.40
CA PRO A 73 22.38 -11.15 22.60
C PRO A 73 22.23 -10.85 24.09
N ASN A 74 22.44 -9.60 24.49
CA ASN A 74 22.17 -9.20 25.86
C ASN A 74 20.66 -9.31 26.11
N SER A 75 20.24 -10.31 26.91
CA SER A 75 18.84 -10.60 27.21
C SER A 75 18.10 -9.45 27.90
N SER A 76 18.81 -8.50 28.51
CA SER A 76 18.23 -7.28 29.08
C SER A 76 17.95 -6.18 28.03
N VAL A 77 18.45 -6.34 26.81
CA VAL A 77 18.34 -5.36 25.72
C VAL A 77 17.58 -5.91 24.52
N PHE A 78 17.89 -7.13 24.11
CA PHE A 78 17.28 -7.79 22.96
C PHE A 78 16.47 -9.01 23.41
N TRP A 79 15.34 -9.22 22.77
CA TRP A 79 14.56 -10.45 22.88
C TRP A 79 14.18 -10.91 21.48
N ILE A 80 14.39 -12.20 21.20
CA ILE A 80 14.12 -12.80 19.90
C ILE A 80 13.38 -14.11 20.13
N LYS A 81 12.20 -14.24 19.52
CA LYS A 81 11.43 -15.49 19.50
C LYS A 81 10.47 -15.46 18.32
N ASP A 82 10.27 -16.60 17.67
CA ASP A 82 9.28 -16.75 16.59
C ASP A 82 9.44 -15.70 15.47
N HIS A 83 10.69 -15.36 15.12
CA HIS A 83 11.05 -14.31 14.15
C HIS A 83 10.59 -12.89 14.53
N LYS A 84 10.33 -12.64 15.81
CA LYS A 84 10.01 -11.33 16.37
C LYS A 84 11.21 -10.79 17.13
N LEU A 85 11.59 -9.55 16.85
CA LEU A 85 12.67 -8.86 17.56
C LEU A 85 12.08 -7.77 18.45
N ALA A 86 12.36 -7.82 19.75
CA ALA A 86 12.11 -6.70 20.65
C ALA A 86 13.43 -6.04 21.09
N ILE A 87 13.44 -4.71 21.06
CA ILE A 87 14.57 -3.88 21.49
C ILE A 87 14.11 -3.02 22.68
N SER A 88 14.88 -3.08 23.77
CA SER A 88 14.64 -2.27 24.96
C SER A 88 14.72 -0.77 24.65
N THR A 89 13.74 0.01 25.09
CA THR A 89 13.71 1.47 24.88
C THR A 89 14.93 2.18 25.49
N GLN A 90 15.54 1.61 26.54
CA GLN A 90 16.74 2.18 27.17
C GLN A 90 17.98 2.13 26.26
N ALA A 91 18.01 1.21 25.29
CA ALA A 91 19.15 1.02 24.40
C ALA A 91 19.03 1.83 23.10
N LEU A 92 17.87 2.44 22.81
CA LEU A 92 17.60 3.06 21.51
C LEU A 92 18.55 4.21 21.17
N LEU A 93 18.78 5.15 22.09
CA LEU A 93 19.66 6.28 21.83
C LEU A 93 21.14 5.87 21.65
N PRO A 94 21.74 5.06 22.57
CA PRO A 94 23.08 4.53 22.38
C PRO A 94 23.24 3.77 21.05
N LEU A 95 22.30 2.89 20.74
CA LEU A 95 22.31 2.04 19.55
C LEU A 95 22.13 2.86 18.27
N HIS A 96 21.25 3.86 18.27
CA HIS A 96 21.07 4.80 17.16
C HIS A 96 22.37 5.56 16.87
N ASN A 97 23.03 6.09 17.91
CA ASN A 97 24.27 6.84 17.75
C ASN A 97 25.39 5.96 17.19
N ALA A 98 25.53 4.73 17.68
CA ALA A 98 26.48 3.76 17.16
C ALA A 98 26.19 3.41 15.68
N ALA A 99 24.94 3.06 15.36
CA ALA A 99 24.52 2.72 14.00
C ALA A 99 24.75 3.88 13.03
N LYS A 100 24.43 5.11 13.44
CA LYS A 100 24.65 6.32 12.64
C LYS A 100 26.13 6.58 12.39
N HIS A 101 26.98 6.43 13.41
CA HIS A 101 28.43 6.59 13.28
C HIS A 101 29.03 5.53 12.33
N ALA A 102 28.67 4.26 12.51
CA ALA A 102 29.12 3.15 11.67
C ALA A 102 28.68 3.35 10.21
N PHE A 103 27.40 3.66 9.98
CA PHE A 103 26.87 3.97 8.64
C PHE A 103 27.60 5.13 7.98
N THR A 104 27.80 6.24 8.70
CA THR A 104 28.47 7.42 8.13
C THR A 104 29.92 7.10 7.75
N THR A 105 30.60 6.29 8.56
CA THR A 105 31.98 5.86 8.30
C THR A 105 32.04 4.95 7.08
N ALA A 106 31.19 3.92 7.00
CA ALA A 106 31.11 3.02 5.85
C ALA A 106 30.76 3.78 4.56
N LEU A 107 29.80 4.72 4.61
CA LEU A 107 29.42 5.52 3.45
C LEU A 107 30.57 6.43 2.97
N ARG A 108 31.36 7.00 3.89
CA ARG A 108 32.55 7.78 3.52
C ARG A 108 33.59 6.91 2.82
N GLN A 109 33.88 5.74 3.37
CA GLN A 109 34.84 4.79 2.78
C GLN A 109 34.37 4.31 1.39
N TYR A 110 33.10 3.94 1.27
CA TYR A 110 32.49 3.55 -0.02
C TYR A 110 32.63 4.65 -1.07
N LYS A 111 32.27 5.90 -0.74
CA LYS A 111 32.41 7.04 -1.66
C LYS A 111 33.86 7.33 -2.03
N MET A 112 34.79 7.21 -1.08
CA MET A 112 36.22 7.40 -1.34
C MET A 112 36.74 6.37 -2.35
N LEU A 113 36.47 5.09 -2.11
CA LEU A 113 36.89 4.00 -3.00
C LEU A 113 36.21 4.11 -4.37
N HIS A 114 34.94 4.49 -4.41
CA HIS A 114 34.21 4.70 -5.66
C HIS A 114 34.80 5.84 -6.50
N ASN A 115 35.15 6.96 -5.86
CA ASN A 115 35.78 8.09 -6.53
C ASN A 115 37.18 7.75 -7.07
N ILE A 116 37.89 6.83 -6.42
CA ILE A 116 39.19 6.34 -6.91
C ILE A 116 38.98 5.44 -8.13
N CYS A 117 38.09 4.45 -8.04
CA CYS A 117 37.80 3.52 -9.15
C CYS A 117 37.33 4.25 -10.42
N THR A 118 36.42 5.22 -10.27
CA THR A 118 35.90 6.02 -11.40
C THR A 118 36.92 6.95 -12.04
N LYS A 119 38.01 7.31 -11.34
CA LYS A 119 39.13 8.06 -11.91
C LYS A 119 40.09 7.14 -12.65
N THR A 120 40.33 5.94 -12.13
CA THR A 120 41.19 4.93 -12.76
C THR A 120 40.56 4.35 -14.03
N ASP A 121 39.24 4.09 -14.04
CA ASP A 121 38.50 3.63 -15.24
C ASP A 121 38.50 4.68 -16.38
N ARG A 122 38.81 5.96 -16.09
CA ARG A 122 39.00 7.00 -17.12
C ARG A 122 40.43 7.09 -17.64
N LEU A 123 41.39 6.45 -16.97
CA LEU A 123 42.82 6.51 -17.26
C LEU A 123 43.38 5.21 -17.84
N VAL A 124 42.64 4.09 -17.73
CA VAL A 124 43.10 2.77 -18.17
C VAL A 124 42.05 2.14 -19.08
N ASP A 125 42.07 2.55 -20.35
CA ASP A 125 41.49 1.79 -21.45
C ASP A 125 42.64 1.07 -22.18
N GLU A 126 43.40 0.26 -21.44
CA GLU A 126 44.38 -0.73 -21.95
C GLU A 126 45.08 -1.38 -20.74
N THR A 127 44.52 -2.47 -20.23
CA THR A 127 45.20 -3.72 -19.83
C THR A 127 44.30 -4.55 -18.93
N VAL A 128 44.04 -5.77 -19.38
CA VAL A 128 43.28 -6.82 -18.70
C VAL A 128 44.15 -7.42 -17.57
N SER A 129 43.46 -7.91 -16.54
CA SER A 129 43.96 -8.71 -15.40
C SER A 129 44.62 -7.95 -14.26
N ASN A 130 43.81 -7.69 -13.21
CA ASN A 130 43.97 -8.31 -11.90
C ASN A 130 42.84 -7.83 -10.96
N ARG A 131 41.65 -8.41 -11.11
CA ARG A 131 40.57 -8.29 -10.12
C ARG A 131 40.45 -9.60 -9.35
N THR A 132 41.44 -9.90 -8.52
CA THR A 132 41.27 -10.94 -7.51
C THR A 132 42.08 -10.56 -6.28
N LEU A 133 41.42 -10.66 -5.11
CA LEU A 133 41.98 -10.62 -3.75
C LEU A 133 42.17 -9.23 -3.11
N ALA A 134 41.04 -8.59 -2.78
CA ALA A 134 40.95 -7.81 -1.55
C ALA A 134 39.76 -8.33 -0.74
N SER A 135 40.10 -9.15 0.27
CA SER A 135 39.42 -9.51 1.53
C SER A 135 37.91 -9.26 1.70
N GLU A 136 37.26 -10.22 2.37
CA GLU A 136 35.83 -10.53 2.59
C GLU A 136 34.87 -9.39 3.02
N ASN A 137 35.31 -8.13 3.11
CA ASN A 137 34.50 -6.98 3.50
C ASN A 137 34.42 -5.96 2.36
N LEU A 138 33.57 -6.23 1.35
CA LEU A 138 33.24 -5.22 0.34
C LEU A 138 32.63 -4.00 1.04
N PRO A 139 33.10 -2.76 0.76
CA PRO A 139 32.57 -1.54 1.39
C PRO A 139 31.05 -1.36 1.16
N GLU A 140 30.52 -2.00 0.11
CA GLU A 140 29.10 -2.12 -0.20
C GLU A 140 28.35 -2.91 0.88
N SER A 141 28.89 -4.06 1.30
CA SER A 141 28.31 -4.91 2.35
C SER A 141 28.21 -4.14 3.67
N GLU A 142 29.26 -3.41 4.05
CA GLU A 142 29.26 -2.60 5.28
C GLU A 142 28.23 -1.47 5.22
N VAL A 143 28.09 -0.79 4.08
CA VAL A 143 27.03 0.21 3.88
C VAL A 143 25.65 -0.42 4.02
N MET A 144 25.42 -1.60 3.43
CA MET A 144 24.14 -2.30 3.49
C MET A 144 23.85 -2.83 4.91
N LYS A 145 24.85 -3.34 5.62
CA LYS A 145 24.72 -3.83 7.01
C LYS A 145 24.37 -2.69 7.97
N HIS A 146 25.21 -1.65 8.04
CA HIS A 146 24.99 -0.57 9.01
C HIS A 146 23.77 0.31 8.67
N SER A 147 23.44 0.48 7.38
CA SER A 147 22.19 1.16 7.02
C SER A 147 20.95 0.37 7.38
N LYS A 148 20.97 -0.98 7.34
CA LYS A 148 19.87 -1.84 7.82
C LYS A 148 19.62 -1.56 9.30
N SER A 149 20.66 -1.63 10.13
CA SER A 149 20.60 -1.34 11.56
C SER A 149 20.08 0.07 11.84
N LEU A 150 20.61 1.08 11.15
CA LEU A 150 20.19 2.46 11.32
C LEU A 150 18.72 2.69 10.93
N LEU A 151 18.26 2.08 9.83
CA LEU A 151 16.88 2.24 9.35
C LEU A 151 15.86 1.56 10.25
N LEU A 152 16.20 0.45 10.92
CA LEU A 152 15.34 -0.15 11.93
C LEU A 152 15.14 0.79 13.12
N LEU A 153 16.16 1.56 13.50
CA LEU A 153 16.10 2.49 14.63
C LEU A 153 15.55 3.87 14.23
N SER A 154 15.68 4.24 12.96
CA SER A 154 15.27 5.53 12.41
C SER A 154 14.84 5.37 10.95
N CYS A 155 13.59 4.94 10.75
CA CYS A 155 13.05 4.57 9.44
C CYS A 155 13.04 5.71 8.42
N ASP A 156 13.00 6.96 8.88
CA ASP A 156 12.93 8.14 8.03
C ASP A 156 14.31 8.75 7.73
N PHE A 157 15.40 8.03 8.02
CA PHE A 157 16.76 8.48 7.71
C PHE A 157 17.05 8.39 6.20
N GLY A 158 16.59 9.39 5.44
CA GLY A 158 16.63 9.39 3.97
C GLY A 158 18.01 9.16 3.35
N SER A 159 19.10 9.61 3.99
CA SER A 159 20.46 9.35 3.49
C SER A 159 20.83 7.87 3.49
N ALA A 160 20.31 7.09 4.44
CA ALA A 160 20.53 5.64 4.50
C ALA A 160 19.80 4.94 3.35
N TRP A 161 18.52 5.25 3.12
CA TRP A 161 17.78 4.76 1.95
C TRP A 161 18.48 5.09 0.63
N ASN A 162 18.95 6.33 0.46
CA ASN A 162 19.63 6.74 -0.76
C ASN A 162 21.00 6.07 -0.94
N ALA A 163 21.73 5.78 0.15
CA ALA A 163 22.96 5.01 0.08
C ALA A 163 22.71 3.58 -0.41
N ARG A 164 21.65 2.92 0.07
CA ARG A 164 21.24 1.59 -0.42
C ARG A 164 20.91 1.60 -1.90
N LYS A 165 20.14 2.60 -2.37
CA LYS A 165 19.86 2.78 -3.81
C LYS A 165 21.13 2.95 -4.63
N LEU A 166 22.11 3.70 -4.12
CA LEU A 166 23.39 3.92 -4.80
C LEU A 166 24.15 2.60 -4.97
N VAL A 167 24.26 1.81 -3.91
CA VAL A 167 24.91 0.48 -3.93
C VAL A 167 24.22 -0.47 -4.92
N LEU A 168 22.89 -0.60 -4.80
CA LEU A 168 22.08 -1.51 -5.65
C LEU A 168 22.02 -1.08 -7.11
N SER A 169 22.15 0.21 -7.41
CA SER A 169 22.21 0.68 -8.80
C SER A 169 23.47 0.18 -9.52
N LYS A 170 24.53 -0.14 -8.76
CA LYS A 170 25.79 -0.70 -9.27
C LYS A 170 25.80 -2.23 -9.24
N ASN A 171 25.16 -2.84 -8.24
CA ASN A 171 25.01 -4.29 -8.12
C ASN A 171 23.58 -4.72 -8.49
N GLN A 172 23.36 -5.11 -9.75
CA GLN A 172 22.04 -5.44 -10.29
C GLN A 172 21.57 -6.88 -10.00
N GLN A 173 22.10 -7.52 -8.95
CA GLN A 173 21.65 -8.84 -8.55
C GLN A 173 20.22 -8.79 -8.00
N LEU A 174 19.31 -9.56 -8.62
CA LEU A 174 17.87 -9.54 -8.28
C LEU A 174 17.58 -9.90 -6.81
N SER A 175 18.36 -10.80 -6.20
CA SER A 175 18.16 -11.20 -4.79
C SER A 175 18.30 -10.03 -3.83
N LEU A 176 19.22 -9.10 -4.08
CA LEU A 176 19.43 -7.94 -3.22
C LEU A 176 18.20 -6.99 -3.21
N PHE A 177 17.46 -6.93 -4.32
CA PHE A 177 16.21 -6.18 -4.36
C PHE A 177 15.09 -6.86 -3.56
N MET A 178 15.09 -8.19 -3.47
CA MET A 178 14.14 -8.90 -2.61
C MET A 178 14.43 -8.61 -1.14
N ASP A 179 15.71 -8.56 -0.75
CA ASP A 179 16.12 -8.17 0.60
C ASP A 179 15.65 -6.74 0.96
N GLU A 180 15.61 -5.82 -0.01
CA GLU A 180 15.04 -4.48 0.21
C GLU A 180 13.52 -4.49 0.43
N LEU A 181 12.79 -5.37 -0.26
CA LEU A 181 11.36 -5.56 -0.02
C LEU A 181 11.10 -6.16 1.36
N LEU A 182 11.96 -7.07 1.83
CA LEU A 182 11.90 -7.61 3.19
C LEU A 182 12.23 -6.55 4.24
N LEU A 183 13.33 -5.79 4.07
CA LEU A 183 13.70 -4.71 4.99
C LEU A 183 12.60 -3.66 5.12
N SER A 184 12.05 -3.20 3.98
CA SER A 184 10.97 -2.21 4.01
C SER A 184 9.68 -2.79 4.59
N ALA A 185 9.38 -4.09 4.41
CA ALA A 185 8.23 -4.73 5.05
C ALA A 185 8.41 -4.79 6.57
N LEU A 186 9.62 -5.15 7.03
CA LEU A 186 9.98 -5.16 8.44
C LEU A 186 9.83 -3.76 9.07
N ILE A 187 10.24 -2.71 8.36
CA ILE A 187 10.04 -1.32 8.82
C ILE A 187 8.55 -0.94 8.87
N LEU A 188 7.78 -1.35 7.87
CA LEU A 188 6.33 -1.10 7.84
C LEU A 188 5.57 -1.86 8.93
N SER A 189 6.13 -2.94 9.51
CA SER A 189 5.50 -3.67 10.62
C SER A 189 5.27 -2.79 11.85
N TYR A 190 6.21 -1.89 12.17
CA TYR A 190 6.13 -0.98 13.32
C TYR A 190 5.93 0.49 12.91
N SER A 191 6.30 0.88 11.69
CA SER A 191 6.10 2.21 11.11
C SER A 191 5.30 2.17 9.80
N PRO A 192 4.03 1.71 9.83
CA PRO A 192 3.20 1.47 8.64
C PRO A 192 2.82 2.73 7.84
N LYS A 193 3.13 3.92 8.37
CA LYS A 193 2.93 5.21 7.70
C LYS A 193 4.23 5.84 7.19
N SER A 194 5.38 5.15 7.24
CA SER A 194 6.66 5.69 6.77
C SER A 194 6.66 5.93 5.25
N ASP A 195 6.81 7.19 4.85
CA ASP A 195 6.88 7.58 3.43
C ASP A 195 8.13 7.09 2.74
N PHE A 196 9.25 7.03 3.48
CA PHE A 196 10.51 6.55 2.93
C PHE A 196 10.44 5.06 2.62
N ALA A 197 9.86 4.24 3.50
CA ALA A 197 9.68 2.81 3.26
C ALA A 197 8.81 2.56 2.01
N TRP A 198 7.64 3.21 1.93
CA TRP A 198 6.75 3.08 0.76
C TRP A 198 7.41 3.56 -0.54
N THR A 199 8.10 4.70 -0.50
CA THR A 199 8.79 5.24 -1.69
C THR A 199 9.96 4.36 -2.13
N HIS A 200 10.68 3.77 -1.18
CA HIS A 200 11.76 2.82 -1.47
C HIS A 200 11.22 1.54 -2.10
N ARG A 201 10.14 0.96 -1.57
CA ARG A 201 9.46 -0.20 -2.21
C ARG A 201 9.08 0.08 -3.65
N ARG A 202 8.44 1.22 -3.91
CA ARG A 202 8.08 1.63 -5.29
C ARG A 202 9.31 1.75 -6.19
N TRP A 203 10.40 2.29 -5.67
CA TRP A 203 11.66 2.37 -6.42
C TRP A 203 12.21 0.97 -6.73
N VAL A 204 12.22 0.04 -5.76
CA VAL A 204 12.66 -1.35 -5.96
C VAL A 204 11.83 -2.02 -7.05
N ILE A 205 10.50 -2.02 -6.91
CA ILE A 205 9.56 -2.66 -7.85
C ILE A 205 9.73 -2.07 -9.26
N LYS A 206 9.81 -0.75 -9.38
CA LYS A 206 10.05 -0.08 -10.66
C LYS A 206 11.38 -0.48 -11.29
N THR A 207 12.42 -0.72 -10.48
CA THR A 207 13.77 -1.04 -10.96
C THR A 207 13.89 -2.46 -11.48
N ILE A 208 13.17 -3.41 -10.85
CA ILE A 208 13.15 -4.83 -11.25
C ILE A 208 12.07 -5.15 -12.30
N SER A 209 11.11 -4.24 -12.50
CA SER A 209 10.07 -4.36 -13.53
C SER A 209 10.69 -4.61 -14.90
N GLY A 210 10.22 -5.64 -15.61
CA GLY A 210 10.73 -6.04 -16.93
C GLY A 210 12.04 -6.84 -16.91
N LYS A 211 12.71 -6.95 -15.75
CA LYS A 211 13.93 -7.76 -15.56
C LYS A 211 13.68 -9.02 -14.74
N CYS A 212 12.65 -9.01 -13.90
CA CYS A 212 12.28 -10.12 -13.04
C CYS A 212 11.17 -10.98 -13.68
N PRO A 213 11.37 -12.31 -13.84
CA PRO A 213 10.33 -13.19 -14.37
C PRO A 213 9.13 -13.33 -13.42
N ASN A 214 9.35 -13.23 -12.11
CA ASN A 214 8.32 -13.46 -11.08
C ASN A 214 7.57 -12.17 -10.70
N MET A 215 7.40 -11.24 -11.65
CA MET A 215 6.79 -9.94 -11.37
C MET A 215 5.35 -10.07 -10.82
N GLN A 216 4.58 -11.02 -11.35
CA GLN A 216 3.21 -11.29 -10.90
C GLN A 216 3.16 -11.74 -9.43
N GLU A 217 4.05 -12.66 -9.04
CA GLU A 217 4.17 -13.14 -7.66
C GLU A 217 4.55 -12.01 -6.69
N ILE A 218 5.46 -11.13 -7.12
CA ILE A 218 5.86 -9.95 -6.33
C ILE A 218 4.65 -9.04 -6.14
N VAL A 219 3.90 -8.72 -7.19
CA VAL A 219 2.72 -7.84 -7.12
C VAL A 219 1.64 -8.44 -6.20
N GLU A 220 1.43 -9.75 -6.24
CA GLU A 220 0.52 -10.45 -5.33
C GLU A 220 0.96 -10.33 -3.86
N LYS A 221 2.25 -10.58 -3.58
CA LYS A 221 2.84 -10.41 -2.25
C LYS A 221 2.74 -8.97 -1.75
N GLU A 222 2.98 -7.99 -2.62
CA GLU A 222 2.82 -6.56 -2.30
C GLU A 222 1.37 -6.22 -1.96
N SER A 223 0.42 -6.74 -2.74
CA SER A 223 -1.00 -6.52 -2.50
C SER A 223 -1.42 -7.10 -1.15
N LYS A 224 -0.97 -8.32 -0.83
CA LYS A 224 -1.24 -8.96 0.46
C LYS A 224 -0.60 -8.20 1.63
N LEU A 225 0.60 -7.66 1.47
CA LEU A 225 1.21 -6.81 2.49
C LEU A 225 0.34 -5.58 2.79
N VAL A 226 -0.15 -4.89 1.76
CA VAL A 226 -1.03 -3.72 1.97
C VAL A 226 -2.29 -4.12 2.73
N GLU A 227 -2.92 -5.24 2.35
CA GLU A 227 -4.10 -5.77 3.02
C GLU A 227 -3.83 -6.02 4.52
N ASN A 228 -2.74 -6.71 4.84
CA ASN A 228 -2.34 -6.99 6.23
C ASN A 228 -2.09 -5.70 7.03
N ILE A 229 -1.51 -4.67 6.41
CA ILE A 229 -1.26 -3.38 7.06
C ILE A 229 -2.58 -2.60 7.25
N ALA A 230 -3.47 -2.62 6.26
CA ALA A 230 -4.76 -1.95 6.33
C ALA A 230 -5.67 -2.56 7.41
N GLU A 231 -5.55 -3.88 7.65
CA GLU A 231 -6.31 -4.59 8.69
C GLU A 231 -5.86 -4.16 10.09
N LYS A 232 -4.54 -4.06 10.30
CA LYS A 232 -3.95 -3.65 11.58
C LYS A 232 -4.21 -2.17 11.89
N LEU A 233 -4.29 -1.32 10.86
CA LEU A 233 -4.49 0.11 11.02
C LEU A 233 -5.58 0.65 10.09
N LYS A 234 -6.73 0.89 10.70
CA LYS A 234 -7.86 1.56 10.04
C LYS A 234 -7.39 2.85 9.36
N MET A 235 -7.89 3.07 8.15
CA MET A 235 -7.66 4.28 7.34
C MET A 235 -6.18 4.53 6.98
N ASN A 236 -5.41 3.49 6.69
CA ASN A 236 -4.06 3.67 6.15
C ASN A 236 -4.07 4.03 4.65
N TYR A 237 -4.33 5.30 4.37
CA TYR A 237 -4.33 5.85 3.01
C TYR A 237 -3.01 5.60 2.26
N ARG A 238 -1.86 5.61 2.95
CA ARG A 238 -0.54 5.39 2.31
C ARG A 238 -0.41 3.97 1.76
N ALA A 239 -0.90 2.98 2.49
CA ALA A 239 -0.91 1.59 2.05
C ALA A 239 -1.83 1.42 0.82
N TRP A 240 -3.05 1.96 0.88
CA TRP A 240 -3.97 1.97 -0.27
C TRP A 240 -3.41 2.71 -1.49
N CYS A 241 -2.73 3.85 -1.31
CA CYS A 241 -2.02 4.54 -2.38
C CYS A 241 -0.96 3.66 -3.04
N HIS A 242 -0.22 2.87 -2.26
CA HIS A 242 0.73 1.90 -2.79
C HIS A 242 0.02 0.82 -3.60
N ARG A 243 -1.09 0.26 -3.12
CA ARG A 243 -1.90 -0.75 -3.85
C ARG A 243 -2.43 -0.18 -5.17
N CYS A 244 -2.92 1.06 -5.20
CA CYS A 244 -3.27 1.76 -6.43
C CYS A 244 -2.08 1.93 -7.38
N TRP A 245 -0.89 2.25 -6.85
CA TRP A 245 0.32 2.40 -7.64
C TRP A 245 0.80 1.09 -8.28
N LEU A 246 0.44 -0.07 -7.71
CA LEU A 246 0.79 -1.38 -8.28
C LEU A 246 -0.01 -1.74 -9.54
N ILE A 247 -1.15 -1.10 -9.78
CA ILE A 247 -2.09 -1.45 -10.87
C ILE A 247 -1.42 -1.55 -12.25
N PRO A 248 -0.52 -0.64 -12.67
CA PRO A 248 0.16 -0.76 -13.96
C PRO A 248 1.05 -2.00 -14.12
N TYR A 249 1.38 -2.68 -13.01
CA TYR A 249 2.20 -3.89 -12.98
C TYR A 249 1.37 -5.19 -12.89
N MET A 250 0.04 -5.09 -12.75
CA MET A 250 -0.86 -6.25 -12.63
C MET A 250 -1.22 -6.81 -14.01
N ALA A 251 -1.29 -8.14 -14.12
CA ALA A 251 -1.94 -8.80 -15.24
C ALA A 251 -3.48 -8.64 -15.17
N LYS A 252 -4.19 -8.87 -16.28
CA LYS A 252 -5.66 -8.72 -16.33
C LYS A 252 -6.35 -9.65 -15.32
N GLU A 253 -5.88 -10.88 -15.23
CA GLU A 253 -6.38 -11.91 -14.33
C GLU A 253 -6.18 -11.51 -12.86
N GLN A 254 -5.03 -10.90 -12.54
CA GLN A 254 -4.74 -10.37 -11.21
C GLN A 254 -5.67 -9.20 -10.88
N MET A 255 -5.91 -8.28 -11.82
CA MET A 255 -6.84 -7.16 -11.60
C MET A 255 -8.27 -7.65 -11.32
N LEU A 256 -8.75 -8.66 -12.03
CA LEU A 256 -10.05 -9.28 -11.78
C LEU A 256 -10.11 -9.95 -10.41
N SER A 257 -9.06 -10.68 -10.03
CA SER A 257 -8.94 -11.28 -8.69
C SER A 257 -8.96 -10.21 -7.58
N GLU A 258 -8.27 -9.09 -7.79
CA GLU A 258 -8.25 -7.97 -6.84
C GLU A 258 -9.61 -7.28 -6.72
N LEU A 259 -10.41 -7.20 -7.81
CA LEU A 259 -11.81 -6.77 -7.71
C LEU A 259 -12.64 -7.74 -6.86
N THR A 260 -12.46 -9.05 -6.99
CA THR A 260 -13.16 -10.00 -6.11
C THR A 260 -12.75 -9.85 -4.64
N LYS A 261 -11.44 -9.78 -4.34
CA LYS A 261 -10.93 -9.65 -2.97
C LYS A 261 -11.35 -8.32 -2.32
N SER A 262 -11.21 -7.21 -3.03
CA SER A 262 -11.60 -5.90 -2.50
C SER A 262 -13.11 -5.75 -2.33
N LYS A 263 -13.93 -6.58 -3.01
CA LYS A 263 -15.38 -6.63 -2.80
C LYS A 263 -15.69 -7.17 -1.40
N GLN A 264 -15.07 -8.30 -1.04
CA GLN A 264 -15.17 -8.90 0.30
C GLN A 264 -14.68 -7.95 1.39
N TRP A 265 -13.59 -7.23 1.13
CA TRP A 265 -13.09 -6.20 2.04
C TRP A 265 -14.11 -5.07 2.27
N ALA A 266 -14.68 -4.54 1.19
CA ALA A 266 -15.61 -3.41 1.25
C ALA A 266 -16.92 -3.76 1.96
N GLU A 267 -17.39 -5.01 1.87
CA GLU A 267 -18.58 -5.49 2.60
C GLU A 267 -18.38 -5.46 4.12
N LEU A 268 -17.15 -5.64 4.60
CA LEU A 268 -16.79 -5.53 6.02
C LEU A 268 -16.41 -4.09 6.41
N HIS A 269 -15.95 -3.29 5.45
CA HIS A 269 -15.39 -1.96 5.65
C HIS A 269 -16.09 -0.89 4.80
N VAL A 270 -17.41 -0.80 4.94
CA VAL A 270 -18.30 0.00 4.07
C VAL A 270 -17.98 1.50 4.07
N ALA A 271 -17.35 2.02 5.12
CA ALA A 271 -16.91 3.40 5.21
C ALA A 271 -15.49 3.66 4.64
N ASP A 272 -14.76 2.62 4.22
CA ASP A 272 -13.40 2.75 3.69
C ASP A 272 -13.40 3.20 2.22
N ASN A 273 -13.51 4.52 2.03
CA ASN A 273 -13.41 5.13 0.70
C ASN A 273 -12.07 4.85 -0.01
N SER A 274 -11.00 4.48 0.71
CA SER A 274 -9.71 4.12 0.08
C SER A 274 -9.82 2.79 -0.65
N CYS A 275 -10.54 1.82 -0.08
CA CYS A 275 -10.88 0.57 -0.76
C CYS A 275 -11.70 0.84 -2.03
N PHE A 276 -12.78 1.62 -1.93
CA PHE A 276 -13.57 2.00 -3.12
C PHE A 276 -12.74 2.78 -4.14
N HIS A 277 -11.82 3.65 -3.72
CA HIS A 277 -10.88 4.31 -4.64
C HIS A 277 -10.01 3.31 -5.41
N TYR A 278 -9.48 2.30 -4.72
CA TYR A 278 -8.71 1.22 -5.35
C TYR A 278 -9.55 0.44 -6.38
N ARG A 279 -10.79 0.09 -6.02
CA ARG A 279 -11.74 -0.55 -6.95
C ARG A 279 -11.96 0.27 -8.21
N ARG A 280 -12.25 1.57 -8.06
CA ARG A 280 -12.44 2.50 -9.18
C ARG A 280 -11.22 2.55 -10.11
N LYS A 281 -10.01 2.56 -9.55
CA LYS A 281 -8.76 2.54 -10.32
C LYS A 281 -8.56 1.23 -11.08
N LEU A 282 -8.87 0.08 -10.47
CA LEU A 282 -8.83 -1.22 -11.16
C LEU A 282 -9.80 -1.25 -12.34
N MET A 283 -11.04 -0.83 -12.11
CA MET A 283 -12.09 -0.81 -13.13
C MET A 283 -11.72 0.10 -14.31
N LEU A 284 -11.19 1.31 -14.04
CA LEU A 284 -10.69 2.21 -15.09
C LEU A 284 -9.57 1.57 -15.90
N ARG A 285 -8.60 0.93 -15.23
CA ARG A 285 -7.48 0.25 -15.90
C ARG A 285 -7.96 -0.88 -16.80
N ILE A 286 -8.96 -1.64 -16.37
CA ILE A 286 -9.57 -2.73 -17.15
C ILE A 286 -10.25 -2.19 -18.43
N ILE A 287 -10.94 -1.04 -18.35
CA ILE A 287 -11.50 -0.36 -19.53
C ILE A 287 -10.37 0.06 -20.47
N GLU A 288 -9.36 0.78 -19.96
CA GLU A 288 -8.23 1.26 -20.76
C GLU A 288 -7.51 0.12 -21.49
N ASP A 289 -7.27 -1.01 -20.82
CA ASP A 289 -6.64 -2.19 -21.41
C ASP A 289 -7.48 -2.82 -22.52
N SER A 290 -8.80 -2.76 -22.39
CA SER A 290 -9.74 -3.30 -23.39
C SER A 290 -9.83 -2.39 -24.62
N CYS A 291 -9.69 -1.08 -24.44
CA CYS A 291 -9.66 -0.12 -25.56
C CYS A 291 -8.29 -0.06 -26.28
N SER A 292 -7.17 -0.29 -25.58
CA SER A 292 -5.83 0.01 -26.11
C SER A 292 -5.15 -1.16 -26.83
N ARG A 293 -5.63 -2.41 -26.67
CA ARG A 293 -4.91 -3.61 -27.13
C ARG A 293 -5.44 -4.25 -28.43
N GLN A 294 -6.44 -3.66 -29.10
CA GLN A 294 -7.10 -4.32 -30.23
C GLN A 294 -7.27 -3.41 -31.45
N LEU A 295 -7.06 -3.99 -32.65
CA LEU A 295 -7.57 -3.41 -33.90
C LEU A 295 -9.11 -3.24 -33.77
N PRO A 296 -9.71 -2.24 -34.45
CA PRO A 296 -11.13 -1.89 -34.31
C PRO A 296 -12.12 -3.07 -34.43
N GLU A 297 -11.77 -4.14 -35.16
CA GLU A 297 -12.62 -5.29 -35.42
C GLU A 297 -12.69 -6.33 -34.28
N PHE A 298 -11.71 -6.36 -33.36
CA PHE A 298 -11.71 -7.33 -32.24
C PHE A 298 -12.28 -6.80 -30.92
N CYS A 299 -12.45 -5.46 -30.82
CA CYS A 299 -12.99 -4.79 -29.63
C CYS A 299 -14.40 -5.27 -29.27
N PHE A 300 -15.17 -5.76 -30.26
CA PHE A 300 -16.55 -6.24 -30.09
C PHE A 300 -16.72 -7.45 -29.16
N ASN A 301 -15.70 -8.28 -28.97
CA ASN A 301 -15.84 -9.54 -28.23
C ASN A 301 -15.78 -9.39 -26.70
N HIS A 302 -15.24 -8.27 -26.17
CA HIS A 302 -15.10 -8.06 -24.71
C HIS A 302 -16.03 -7.00 -24.13
N VAL A 303 -16.75 -6.25 -24.97
CA VAL A 303 -17.73 -5.25 -24.52
C VAL A 303 -18.86 -5.88 -23.69
N PRO A 304 -19.41 -7.06 -24.03
CA PRO A 304 -20.44 -7.70 -23.21
C PRO A 304 -19.95 -8.02 -21.79
N ASP A 305 -18.70 -8.49 -21.64
CA ASP A 305 -18.10 -8.81 -20.34
C ASP A 305 -17.93 -7.55 -19.49
N LEU A 306 -17.49 -6.43 -20.09
CA LEU A 306 -17.32 -5.15 -19.39
C LEU A 306 -18.66 -4.55 -18.96
N TYR A 307 -19.66 -4.60 -19.84
CA TYR A 307 -21.01 -4.14 -19.54
C TYR A 307 -21.59 -4.92 -18.35
N GLN A 308 -21.49 -6.25 -18.40
CA GLN A 308 -21.99 -7.12 -17.35
C GLN A 308 -21.27 -6.89 -16.01
N MET A 309 -19.93 -6.79 -16.03
CA MET A 309 -19.13 -6.45 -14.86
C MET A 309 -19.56 -5.11 -14.22
N TRP A 310 -19.80 -4.08 -15.05
CA TRP A 310 -20.20 -2.76 -14.54
C TRP A 310 -21.61 -2.77 -13.95
N LYS A 311 -22.52 -3.50 -14.60
CA LYS A 311 -23.89 -3.69 -14.12
C LYS A 311 -23.90 -4.42 -12.78
N GLU A 312 -23.13 -5.49 -12.63
CA GLU A 312 -22.99 -6.22 -11.36
C GLU A 312 -22.41 -5.35 -10.24
N GLU A 313 -21.48 -4.44 -10.56
CA GLU A 313 -20.93 -3.50 -9.59
C GLU A 313 -21.98 -2.46 -9.16
N LEU A 314 -22.79 -1.94 -10.10
CA LEU A 314 -23.93 -1.07 -9.81
C LEU A 314 -24.97 -1.78 -8.94
N ASP A 315 -25.36 -3.00 -9.30
CA ASP A 315 -26.35 -3.76 -8.53
C ASP A 315 -25.82 -4.04 -7.11
N TRP A 316 -24.54 -4.40 -6.97
CA TRP A 316 -23.91 -4.61 -5.67
C TRP A 316 -23.82 -3.32 -4.83
N ASP A 317 -23.38 -2.21 -5.42
CA ASP A 317 -23.33 -0.92 -4.74
C ASP A 317 -24.73 -0.48 -4.25
N GLU A 318 -25.78 -0.72 -5.04
CA GLU A 318 -27.17 -0.51 -4.62
C GLU A 318 -27.52 -1.35 -3.38
N THR A 319 -27.15 -2.64 -3.34
CA THR A 319 -27.41 -3.47 -2.15
C THR A 319 -26.72 -2.92 -0.90
N LEU A 320 -25.50 -2.37 -1.04
CA LEU A 320 -24.78 -1.75 0.06
C LEU A 320 -25.45 -0.44 0.51
N ILE A 321 -25.85 0.42 -0.43
CA ILE A 321 -26.53 1.69 -0.14
C ILE A 321 -27.83 1.45 0.63
N ARG A 322 -28.59 0.41 0.25
CA ARG A 322 -29.83 0.03 0.93
C ARG A 322 -29.60 -0.55 2.32
N ARG A 323 -28.49 -1.29 2.51
CA ARG A 323 -28.18 -1.96 3.77
C ARG A 323 -27.47 -1.07 4.78
N PHE A 324 -26.60 -0.17 4.32
CA PHE A 324 -25.75 0.68 5.13
C PHE A 324 -26.07 2.14 4.85
N ILE A 325 -27.17 2.60 5.45
CA ILE A 325 -27.72 3.94 5.28
C ILE A 325 -26.73 5.02 5.75
N GLY A 326 -26.77 6.19 5.09
CA GLY A 326 -26.00 7.37 5.49
C GLY A 326 -24.50 7.33 5.18
N ARG A 327 -24.00 6.30 4.47
CA ARG A 327 -22.56 6.13 4.20
C ARG A 327 -22.15 6.83 2.91
N GLU A 328 -21.51 7.99 3.03
CA GLU A 328 -21.04 8.82 1.90
C GLU A 328 -20.12 8.07 0.92
N ALA A 329 -19.26 7.17 1.42
CA ALA A 329 -18.32 6.42 0.58
C ALA A 329 -19.01 5.62 -0.54
N LEU A 330 -20.20 5.07 -0.25
CA LEU A 330 -21.01 4.34 -1.22
C LEU A 330 -21.54 5.26 -2.31
N TRP A 331 -22.09 6.42 -1.94
CA TRP A 331 -22.58 7.40 -2.90
C TRP A 331 -21.47 7.99 -3.78
N VAL A 332 -20.26 8.14 -3.24
CA VAL A 332 -19.08 8.54 -4.01
C VAL A 332 -18.68 7.45 -5.01
N HIS A 333 -18.81 6.17 -4.65
CA HIS A 333 -18.60 5.05 -5.56
C HIS A 333 -19.69 4.97 -6.63
N ARG A 334 -20.98 5.04 -6.24
CA ARG A 334 -22.13 5.15 -7.16
C ARG A 334 -21.94 6.24 -8.19
N ARG A 335 -21.54 7.45 -7.76
CA ARG A 335 -21.28 8.57 -8.66
C ARG A 335 -20.24 8.23 -9.73
N PHE A 336 -19.15 7.57 -9.35
CA PHE A 336 -18.17 7.09 -10.31
C PHE A 336 -18.75 6.04 -11.26
N LEU A 337 -19.47 5.04 -10.74
CA LEU A 337 -20.04 3.98 -11.55
C LEU A 337 -21.01 4.54 -12.58
N SER A 338 -21.88 5.44 -12.16
CA SER A 338 -22.85 6.13 -13.00
C SER A 338 -22.19 7.06 -14.01
N GLN A 339 -21.11 7.75 -13.64
CA GLN A 339 -20.34 8.58 -14.58
C GLN A 339 -19.78 7.73 -15.72
N CYS A 340 -19.15 6.62 -15.37
CA CYS A 340 -18.60 5.69 -16.36
C CYS A 340 -19.70 5.00 -17.17
N TRP A 341 -20.83 4.65 -16.52
CA TRP A 341 -22.00 4.10 -17.21
C TRP A 341 -22.50 5.04 -18.30
N ILE A 342 -22.75 6.30 -17.92
CA ILE A 342 -23.22 7.35 -18.82
C ILE A 342 -22.20 7.59 -19.94
N LYS A 343 -20.91 7.72 -19.60
CA LYS A 343 -19.88 7.99 -20.59
C LYS A 343 -19.74 6.86 -21.61
N HIS A 344 -19.51 5.63 -21.13
CA HIS A 344 -19.07 4.53 -21.98
C HIS A 344 -20.20 3.69 -22.58
N PHE A 345 -21.36 3.66 -21.94
CA PHE A 345 -22.47 2.79 -22.35
C PHE A 345 -23.71 3.56 -22.80
N VAL A 346 -23.84 4.83 -22.42
CA VAL A 346 -24.93 5.72 -22.88
C VAL A 346 -24.48 6.70 -23.98
N SER A 347 -23.31 7.33 -23.84
CA SER A 347 -22.85 8.42 -24.71
C SER A 347 -21.89 8.00 -25.85
N ASP A 348 -20.93 7.10 -25.60
CA ASP A 348 -19.78 6.89 -26.52
C ASP A 348 -19.82 5.62 -27.42
N LEU A 349 -20.95 4.92 -27.55
CA LEU A 349 -21.10 3.87 -28.58
C LEU A 349 -21.65 4.38 -29.92
N GLN A 350 -21.91 5.70 -30.05
CA GLN A 350 -22.49 6.29 -31.26
C GLN A 350 -21.49 6.67 -32.37
N GLY A 351 -20.19 6.78 -32.07
CA GLY A 351 -19.21 7.34 -33.03
C GLY A 351 -18.32 6.35 -33.78
N ALA A 352 -17.87 5.27 -33.14
CA ALA A 352 -16.82 4.39 -33.68
C ALA A 352 -17.28 2.95 -34.00
N PHE A 353 -18.48 2.55 -33.57
CA PHE A 353 -18.94 1.15 -33.60
C PHE A 353 -20.13 0.92 -34.57
N CYS A 354 -20.61 1.96 -35.25
CA CYS A 354 -21.87 1.99 -35.99
C CYS A 354 -21.75 1.61 -37.47
N HIS A 355 -21.08 0.50 -37.81
CA HIS A 355 -21.24 -0.10 -39.15
C HIS A 355 -21.78 -1.53 -39.13
N SER A 356 -22.04 -2.09 -37.95
CA SER A 356 -22.91 -3.27 -37.83
C SER A 356 -24.36 -2.82 -37.68
N LYS A 357 -25.10 -2.82 -38.79
CA LYS A 357 -26.57 -2.74 -38.77
C LYS A 357 -27.10 -3.93 -37.96
N ASN A 358 -27.68 -3.66 -36.77
CA ASN A 358 -28.67 -4.47 -36.01
C ASN A 358 -28.38 -4.57 -34.49
N HIS A 359 -28.40 -3.46 -33.75
CA HIS A 359 -28.70 -3.53 -32.31
C HIS A 359 -29.70 -2.44 -31.88
N PRO A 360 -31.00 -2.76 -31.73
CA PRO A 360 -32.05 -1.82 -31.30
C PRO A 360 -32.00 -1.43 -29.80
N GLY A 361 -31.00 -1.87 -29.03
CA GLY A 361 -31.02 -1.88 -27.55
C GLY A 361 -30.60 -0.58 -26.83
N ILE A 362 -29.83 0.29 -27.47
CA ILE A 362 -29.10 1.37 -26.76
C ILE A 362 -30.03 2.45 -26.15
N SER A 363 -31.17 2.75 -26.79
CA SER A 363 -32.16 3.70 -26.23
C SER A 363 -32.94 3.12 -25.04
N HIS A 364 -33.02 1.80 -24.92
CA HIS A 364 -33.69 1.12 -23.81
C HIS A 364 -32.81 1.15 -22.55
N ASP A 365 -31.48 1.15 -22.72
CA ASP A 365 -30.52 1.08 -21.62
C ASP A 365 -30.43 2.38 -20.81
N VAL A 366 -30.51 3.55 -21.45
CA VAL A 366 -30.55 4.85 -20.73
C VAL A 366 -31.79 4.96 -19.86
N HIS A 367 -32.94 4.62 -20.44
CA HIS A 367 -34.22 4.68 -19.74
C HIS A 367 -34.25 3.69 -18.58
N SER A 368 -33.77 2.46 -18.79
CA SER A 368 -33.67 1.46 -17.73
C SER A 368 -32.75 1.91 -16.62
N PHE A 369 -31.59 2.50 -16.94
CA PHE A 369 -30.66 3.04 -15.95
C PHE A 369 -31.32 4.14 -15.12
N MET A 370 -31.91 5.15 -15.77
CA MET A 370 -32.58 6.26 -15.08
C MET A 370 -33.73 5.79 -14.21
N TYR A 371 -34.52 4.83 -14.68
CA TYR A 371 -35.60 4.24 -13.91
C TYR A 371 -35.07 3.58 -12.63
N ASN A 372 -33.99 2.79 -12.73
CA ASN A 372 -33.36 2.15 -11.57
C ASN A 372 -32.81 3.18 -10.57
N GLU A 373 -32.13 4.24 -11.05
CA GLU A 373 -31.64 5.31 -10.16
C GLU A 373 -32.79 6.02 -9.43
N MET A 374 -33.92 6.23 -10.10
CA MET A 374 -35.11 6.80 -9.46
C MET A 374 -35.71 5.85 -8.41
N GLN A 375 -35.78 4.54 -8.68
CA GLN A 375 -36.23 3.56 -7.69
C GLN A 375 -35.33 3.52 -6.45
N LEU A 376 -34.01 3.59 -6.64
CA LEU A 376 -33.07 3.70 -5.53
C LEU A 376 -33.29 4.98 -4.75
N PHE A 377 -33.44 6.12 -5.44
CA PHE A 377 -33.71 7.40 -4.82
C PHE A 377 -34.98 7.40 -3.97
N HIS A 378 -36.10 6.92 -4.52
CA HIS A 378 -37.37 6.81 -3.78
C HIS A 378 -37.22 5.99 -2.52
N ALA A 379 -36.56 4.83 -2.60
CA ALA A 379 -36.36 3.98 -1.45
C ALA A 379 -35.46 4.61 -0.38
N CYS A 380 -34.52 5.49 -0.77
CA CYS A 380 -33.68 6.22 0.17
C CYS A 380 -34.43 7.35 0.90
N LEU A 381 -35.48 7.91 0.28
CA LEU A 381 -36.32 8.95 0.89
C LEU A 381 -37.33 8.38 1.90
N THR A 382 -37.66 7.09 1.82
CA THR A 382 -38.63 6.44 2.71
C THR A 382 -37.99 5.84 3.97
N VAL A 383 -36.67 5.93 4.11
CA VAL A 383 -35.95 5.49 5.31
C VAL A 383 -36.31 6.40 6.49
N LEU A 384 -36.78 5.81 7.59
CA LEU A 384 -37.05 6.53 8.82
C LEU A 384 -35.73 6.97 9.47
N ASP A 385 -35.73 8.17 10.01
CA ASP A 385 -34.57 8.68 10.73
C ASP A 385 -34.42 7.96 12.07
N ASP A 386 -33.20 7.59 12.41
CA ASP A 386 -32.84 6.97 13.68
C ASP A 386 -32.16 7.99 14.61
N GLU A 387 -31.74 7.56 15.80
CA GLU A 387 -31.04 8.42 16.77
C GLU A 387 -29.70 8.99 16.23
N PHE A 388 -29.18 8.46 15.12
CA PHE A 388 -27.89 8.81 14.55
C PHE A 388 -27.99 9.69 13.29
N GLU A 389 -29.21 10.15 12.94
CA GLU A 389 -29.49 10.94 11.74
C GLU A 389 -29.07 10.24 10.42
N ASP A 390 -28.89 8.91 10.45
CA ASP A 390 -28.40 8.14 9.30
C ASP A 390 -29.44 8.13 8.15
N GLY A 391 -30.74 8.25 8.47
CA GLY A 391 -31.84 8.38 7.50
C GLY A 391 -31.85 9.75 6.81
N GLN A 392 -31.67 10.82 7.58
CA GLN A 392 -31.55 12.17 7.04
C GLN A 392 -30.29 12.32 6.17
N ALA A 393 -29.16 11.73 6.59
CA ALA A 393 -27.94 11.67 5.81
C ALA A 393 -28.16 10.90 4.50
N GLN A 394 -28.84 9.76 4.54
CA GLN A 394 -29.17 8.94 3.37
C GLN A 394 -30.02 9.72 2.35
N ALA A 395 -31.10 10.35 2.79
CA ALA A 395 -31.98 11.15 1.93
C ALA A 395 -31.21 12.31 1.28
N THR A 396 -30.36 12.98 2.05
CA THR A 396 -29.51 14.08 1.58
C THR A 396 -28.53 13.62 0.50
N LEU A 397 -27.80 12.52 0.75
CA LEU A 397 -26.83 11.97 -0.19
C LEU A 397 -27.51 11.51 -1.48
N ALA A 398 -28.66 10.85 -1.38
CA ALA A 398 -29.45 10.40 -2.52
C ALA A 398 -29.95 11.58 -3.37
N ALA A 399 -30.46 12.64 -2.74
CA ALA A 399 -30.93 13.83 -3.44
C ALA A 399 -29.77 14.59 -4.14
N ALA A 400 -28.63 14.71 -3.46
CA ALA A 400 -27.42 15.31 -4.05
C ALA A 400 -26.90 14.49 -5.24
N TYR A 401 -26.96 13.15 -5.15
CA TYR A 401 -26.58 12.25 -6.23
C TYR A 401 -27.51 12.40 -7.45
N ILE A 402 -28.83 12.42 -7.27
CA ILE A 402 -29.79 12.58 -8.38
C ILE A 402 -29.67 13.96 -9.04
N LEU A 403 -29.44 15.02 -8.24
CA LEU A 403 -29.09 16.33 -8.79
C LEU A 403 -27.85 16.27 -9.67
N TRP A 404 -26.83 15.54 -9.24
CA TRP A 404 -25.63 15.40 -10.04
C TRP A 404 -25.89 14.61 -11.33
N VAL A 405 -26.62 13.50 -11.27
CA VAL A 405 -26.98 12.66 -12.44
C VAL A 405 -27.75 13.49 -13.48
N SER A 406 -28.72 14.31 -13.06
CA SER A 406 -29.50 15.14 -13.98
C SER A 406 -28.65 16.12 -14.78
N LYS A 407 -27.50 16.56 -14.23
CA LYS A 407 -26.53 17.42 -14.91
C LYS A 407 -25.54 16.64 -15.79
N GLN A 408 -25.48 15.31 -15.71
CA GLN A 408 -24.59 14.49 -16.56
C GLN A 408 -25.27 13.99 -17.85
N ILE A 409 -26.60 13.90 -17.87
CA ILE A 409 -27.36 13.34 -18.99
C ILE A 409 -27.68 14.46 -20.01
N PRO A 410 -27.60 14.19 -21.34
CA PRO A 410 -27.99 15.17 -22.35
C PRO A 410 -29.44 15.64 -22.19
N GLN A 411 -29.71 16.93 -22.42
CA GLN A 411 -31.03 17.55 -22.21
C GLN A 411 -32.19 16.81 -22.91
N SER A 412 -31.95 16.22 -24.09
CA SER A 412 -32.96 15.46 -24.83
C SER A 412 -33.44 14.19 -24.11
N GLN A 413 -32.59 13.60 -23.25
CA GLN A 413 -32.90 12.42 -22.43
C GLN A 413 -33.28 12.81 -20.99
N GLY A 414 -32.90 14.01 -20.54
CA GLY A 414 -33.19 14.56 -19.22
C GLY A 414 -34.65 14.94 -18.98
N ILE A 415 -35.45 15.21 -20.03
CA ILE A 415 -36.87 15.61 -19.91
C ILE A 415 -37.67 14.61 -19.07
N LYS A 416 -37.47 13.29 -19.29
CA LYS A 416 -38.17 12.26 -18.51
C LYS A 416 -37.73 12.22 -17.04
N LEU A 417 -36.46 12.54 -16.76
CA LEU A 417 -35.98 12.66 -15.37
C LEU A 417 -36.66 13.84 -14.68
N GLU A 418 -36.75 14.96 -15.38
CA GLU A 418 -37.40 16.17 -14.89
C GLU A 418 -38.89 15.92 -14.62
N ASP A 419 -39.58 15.19 -15.50
CA ASP A 419 -40.97 14.81 -15.30
C ASP A 419 -41.14 13.94 -14.03
N MET A 420 -40.31 12.90 -13.86
CA MET A 420 -40.33 12.07 -12.65
C MET A 420 -39.99 12.88 -11.37
N LEU A 421 -39.10 13.87 -11.46
CA LEU A 421 -38.75 14.75 -10.34
C LEU A 421 -39.85 15.78 -10.02
N ARG A 422 -40.67 16.17 -11.01
CA ARG A 422 -41.83 17.05 -10.81
C ARG A 422 -42.93 16.36 -10.00
N GLU A 423 -43.15 15.06 -10.22
CA GLU A 423 -44.11 14.26 -9.44
C GLU A 423 -43.78 14.23 -7.94
N LEU A 424 -42.49 14.39 -7.59
CA LEU A 424 -42.00 14.46 -6.21
C LEU A 424 -42.08 15.86 -5.56
N GLY A 425 -42.76 16.83 -6.18
CA GLY A 425 -42.82 18.21 -5.70
C GLY A 425 -41.58 19.06 -6.04
N GLY A 426 -40.75 18.57 -6.95
CA GLY A 426 -39.56 19.24 -7.47
C GLY A 426 -38.31 19.03 -6.60
N LEU A 427 -37.20 18.65 -7.26
CA LEU A 427 -35.92 18.38 -6.61
C LEU A 427 -35.38 19.56 -5.77
N LYS A 428 -35.63 20.79 -6.22
CA LYS A 428 -35.26 22.02 -5.48
C LYS A 428 -35.91 22.09 -4.11
N THR A 429 -37.22 21.90 -4.08
CA THR A 429 -38.03 21.94 -2.85
C THR A 429 -37.58 20.86 -1.89
N LEU A 430 -37.32 19.66 -2.42
CA LEU A 430 -36.85 18.53 -1.64
C LEU A 430 -35.44 18.76 -1.05
N LEU A 431 -34.49 19.24 -1.84
CA LEU A 431 -33.13 19.57 -1.36
C LEU A 431 -33.13 20.66 -0.30
N ASN A 432 -33.97 21.69 -0.46
CA ASN A 432 -34.12 22.76 0.53
C ASN A 432 -34.77 22.26 1.82
N LYS A 433 -35.67 21.28 1.73
CA LYS A 433 -36.25 20.61 2.91
C LYS A 433 -35.23 19.73 3.63
N LEU A 434 -34.43 18.96 2.90
CA LEU A 434 -33.45 18.02 3.46
C LEU A 434 -32.19 18.71 3.99
N CYS A 435 -31.77 19.81 3.38
CA CYS A 435 -30.55 20.53 3.74
C CYS A 435 -30.76 22.05 3.62
N PRO A 436 -31.53 22.67 4.53
CA PRO A 436 -31.88 24.09 4.44
C PRO A 436 -30.65 25.00 4.51
N PHE A 437 -29.62 24.60 5.26
CA PHE A 437 -28.35 25.34 5.38
C PHE A 437 -27.51 25.35 4.10
N ARG A 438 -27.83 24.51 3.10
CA ARG A 438 -27.17 24.47 1.78
C ARG A 438 -28.04 25.07 0.66
N ALA A 439 -29.15 25.73 0.97
CA ALA A 439 -30.08 26.28 -0.03
C ALA A 439 -29.38 27.14 -1.11
N GLN A 440 -28.46 28.03 -0.69
CA GLN A 440 -27.69 28.87 -1.62
C GLN A 440 -26.79 28.07 -2.57
N LEU A 441 -26.23 26.95 -2.09
CA LEU A 441 -25.43 26.04 -2.91
C LEU A 441 -26.32 25.35 -3.95
N TRP A 442 -27.50 24.88 -3.53
CA TRP A 442 -28.46 24.25 -4.44
C TRP A 442 -28.96 25.21 -5.51
N ASP A 443 -29.22 26.46 -5.15
CA ASP A 443 -29.60 27.51 -6.09
C ASP A 443 -28.53 27.72 -7.18
N GLY A 444 -27.25 27.79 -6.79
CA GLY A 444 -26.16 27.97 -7.74
C GLY A 444 -25.85 26.74 -8.60
N LEU A 445 -26.16 25.52 -8.13
CA LEU A 445 -26.00 24.30 -8.93
C LEU A 445 -27.17 24.04 -9.88
N MET A 446 -28.34 24.60 -9.57
CA MET A 446 -29.58 24.40 -10.34
C MET A 446 -29.81 25.48 -11.39
N SER A 447 -29.26 26.69 -11.20
CA SER A 447 -29.09 27.70 -12.26
C SER A 447 -28.23 27.17 -13.40
#